data_AF-A0A7L5YK42-F1
#
_entry.id   AF-A0A7L5YK42-F1
#
_cell.length_a   1.000
_cell.length_b   1.000
_cell.length_c   1.000
_cell.angle_alpha   90.00
_cell.angle_beta   90.00
_cell.angle_gamma   90.00
#
_symmetry.space_group_name_H-M   'P 1'
#
loop_
_entity.id
_entity.type
_entity.pdbx_description
1 polymer ?
#
loop_
_entity_poly.entity_id
_entity_poly.type
_entity_poly.pdbx_seq_one_letter_code
_entity_poly.pdbx_strand_id
1 'polypeptide(L)'
;MRLLLQTCPNPYHLRDLGPAGIRQLFSDHGQRCGPVTANRIYAIAQQSLLPSADVCALLTAQAQADFLQYCWFEDQVAAYEARATALLPATFGQVLTTLPGVSPRMAARYLAGIGDPDRFTSARQIWPTPVSTLPRPTPATTATRAASRTEDPLPPCYALPNRSSYRPALPRLHPPVRAGAPAWPQQHPCHHPCRQ
;
A
#
# COMPACT_ATOMS: atom_id res chain seq x y z
N MET A 1 -7.71 -7.78 6.89
CA MET A 1 -8.34 -6.86 5.90
C MET A 1 -7.45 -6.67 4.67
N ARG A 2 -6.14 -6.44 4.81
CA ARG A 2 -5.14 -6.38 3.70
C ARG A 2 -5.31 -7.48 2.64
N LEU A 3 -5.52 -8.73 3.08
CA LEU A 3 -5.72 -9.87 2.18
C LEU A 3 -6.87 -9.68 1.16
N LEU A 4 -8.02 -9.15 1.58
CA LEU A 4 -9.19 -9.00 0.71
C LEU A 4 -8.90 -8.02 -0.43
N LEU A 5 -8.29 -6.88 -0.12
CA LEU A 5 -7.94 -5.87 -1.12
C LEU A 5 -6.88 -6.36 -2.12
N GLN A 6 -6.04 -7.34 -1.71
CA GLN A 6 -5.03 -7.93 -2.58
C GLN A 6 -5.59 -9.01 -3.50
N THR A 7 -6.54 -9.81 -3.03
CA THR A 7 -6.96 -11.06 -3.70
C THR A 7 -8.38 -11.02 -4.25
N CYS A 8 -9.30 -10.36 -3.55
CA CYS A 8 -10.71 -10.28 -3.91
C CYS A 8 -11.26 -8.87 -3.62
N PRO A 9 -10.80 -7.84 -4.35
CA PRO A 9 -11.20 -6.46 -4.10
C PRO A 9 -12.63 -6.15 -4.60
N ASN A 10 -13.20 -6.98 -5.48
CA ASN A 10 -14.55 -6.78 -6.00
C ASN A 10 -15.62 -7.22 -4.97
N PRO A 11 -16.48 -6.31 -4.46
CA PRO A 11 -17.52 -6.68 -3.50
C PRO A 11 -18.56 -7.66 -4.06
N TYR A 12 -18.78 -7.72 -5.38
CA TYR A 12 -19.68 -8.72 -5.97
C TYR A 12 -19.15 -10.14 -5.76
N HIS A 13 -17.84 -10.37 -5.94
CA HIS A 13 -17.24 -11.68 -5.67
C HIS A 13 -17.37 -12.08 -4.19
N LEU A 14 -17.35 -11.11 -3.26
CA LEU A 14 -17.60 -11.39 -1.84
C LEU A 14 -19.05 -11.79 -1.56
N ARG A 15 -20.01 -11.24 -2.33
CA ARG A 15 -21.41 -11.66 -2.26
C ARG A 15 -21.58 -13.09 -2.78
N ASP A 16 -20.90 -13.43 -3.88
CA ASP A 16 -20.99 -14.77 -4.49
C ASP A 16 -20.33 -15.86 -3.62
N LEU A 17 -19.22 -15.56 -2.95
CA LEU A 17 -18.52 -16.49 -2.06
C LEU A 17 -19.32 -16.85 -0.80
N GLY A 18 -20.09 -15.90 -0.28
CA GLY A 18 -20.75 -16.01 1.02
C GLY A 18 -19.79 -16.13 2.21
N PRO A 19 -20.31 -16.24 3.45
CA PRO A 19 -19.48 -16.28 4.65
C PRO A 19 -18.53 -17.48 4.73
N ALA A 20 -18.95 -18.65 4.24
CA ALA A 20 -18.12 -19.86 4.22
C ALA A 20 -16.95 -19.71 3.23
N GLY A 21 -17.20 -19.21 2.02
CA GLY A 21 -16.17 -18.95 1.03
C GLY A 21 -15.16 -17.91 1.49
N ILE A 22 -15.61 -16.85 2.18
CA ILE A 22 -14.71 -15.86 2.79
C ILE A 22 -13.78 -16.50 3.82
N ARG A 23 -14.28 -17.42 4.66
CA ARG A 23 -13.42 -18.13 5.63
C ARG A 23 -12.39 -19.01 4.92
N GLN A 24 -12.82 -19.72 3.88
CA GLN A 24 -11.94 -20.55 3.07
C GLN A 24 -10.83 -19.72 2.42
N LEU A 25 -11.19 -18.60 1.78
CA LEU A 25 -10.24 -17.66 1.17
C LEU A 25 -9.15 -17.22 2.14
N PHE A 26 -9.49 -16.92 3.40
CA PHE A 26 -8.50 -16.57 4.41
C PHE A 26 -7.63 -17.76 4.82
N SER A 27 -8.24 -18.94 4.99
CA SER A 27 -7.52 -20.17 5.33
C SER A 27 -6.50 -20.56 4.26
N ASP A 28 -6.86 -20.44 2.98
CA ASP A 28 -5.99 -20.74 1.84
C ASP A 28 -4.73 -19.86 1.81
N HIS A 29 -4.80 -18.67 2.41
CA HIS A 29 -3.68 -17.74 2.55
C HIS A 29 -3.01 -17.78 3.93
N GLY A 30 -3.28 -18.81 4.74
CA GLY A 30 -2.69 -18.98 6.07
C GLY A 30 -3.15 -17.94 7.11
N GLN A 31 -4.24 -17.23 6.85
CA GLN A 31 -4.80 -16.21 7.73
C GLN A 31 -6.02 -16.74 8.49
N ARG A 32 -6.22 -16.25 9.72
CA ARG A 32 -7.38 -16.62 10.53
C ARG A 32 -8.55 -15.68 10.25
N CYS A 33 -9.71 -16.25 9.92
CA CYS A 33 -10.97 -15.51 9.83
C CYS A 33 -12.07 -16.27 10.58
N GLY A 34 -12.48 -15.73 11.72
CA GLY A 34 -13.54 -16.31 12.53
C GLY A 34 -14.92 -16.15 11.86
N PRO A 35 -15.92 -16.97 12.21
CA PRO A 35 -17.26 -16.91 11.63
C PRO A 35 -17.92 -15.54 11.84
N VAL A 36 -17.72 -14.90 13.00
CA VAL A 36 -18.24 -13.56 13.28
C VAL A 36 -17.67 -12.52 12.31
N THR A 37 -16.36 -12.55 12.07
CA THR A 37 -15.69 -11.62 11.15
C THR A 37 -16.13 -11.85 9.71
N ALA A 38 -16.21 -13.11 9.27
CA ALA A 38 -16.66 -13.46 7.93
C ALA A 38 -18.11 -13.01 7.67
N ASN A 39 -19.01 -13.25 8.62
CA ASN A 39 -20.39 -12.78 8.56
C ASN A 39 -20.46 -11.25 8.51
N ARG A 40 -19.62 -10.55 9.28
CA ARG A 40 -19.55 -9.08 9.25
C ARG A 40 -19.09 -8.56 7.89
N ILE A 41 -18.06 -9.17 7.30
CA ILE A 41 -17.56 -8.81 5.96
C ILE A 41 -18.67 -9.01 4.92
N TYR A 42 -19.33 -10.18 4.96
CA TYR A 42 -20.42 -10.50 4.04
C TYR A 42 -21.61 -9.53 4.21
N ALA A 43 -22.00 -9.22 5.44
CA ALA A 43 -23.07 -8.27 5.73
C ALA A 43 -22.77 -6.87 5.17
N ILE A 44 -21.53 -6.39 5.33
CA ILE A 44 -21.10 -5.11 4.75
C ILE A 44 -21.17 -5.17 3.21
N ALA A 45 -20.69 -6.26 2.60
CA ALA A 45 -20.77 -6.43 1.16
C ALA A 45 -22.23 -6.39 0.68
N GLN A 46 -23.16 -7.03 1.39
CA GLN A 46 -24.59 -7.03 1.05
C GLN A 46 -25.27 -5.66 1.23
N GLN A 47 -24.93 -4.93 2.28
CA GLN A 47 -25.52 -3.62 2.60
C GLN A 47 -24.93 -2.47 1.77
N SER A 48 -23.80 -2.69 1.10
CA SER A 48 -23.13 -1.67 0.30
C SER A 48 -23.96 -1.30 -0.94
N LEU A 49 -24.17 0.00 -1.16
CA LEU A 49 -24.70 0.52 -2.41
C LEU A 49 -23.59 0.44 -3.47
N LEU A 50 -23.73 -0.50 -4.40
CA LEU A 50 -22.75 -0.73 -5.44
C LEU A 50 -23.20 -0.08 -6.76
N PRO A 51 -22.28 0.50 -7.54
CA PRO A 51 -22.56 0.89 -8.91
C PRO A 51 -22.79 -0.35 -9.78
N SER A 52 -23.12 -0.19 -11.07
CA SER A 52 -23.24 -1.34 -11.97
C SER A 52 -21.98 -2.21 -11.96
N ALA A 53 -22.14 -3.51 -12.26
CA ALA A 53 -21.04 -4.48 -12.21
C ALA A 53 -19.83 -4.05 -13.06
N ASP A 54 -20.08 -3.48 -14.25
CA ASP A 54 -19.03 -3.00 -15.17
C ASP A 54 -18.21 -1.85 -14.55
N VAL A 55 -18.90 -0.87 -13.96
CA VAL A 55 -18.23 0.27 -13.29
C VAL A 55 -17.49 -0.20 -12.05
N CYS A 56 -18.09 -1.12 -11.28
CA CYS A 56 -17.47 -1.70 -10.10
C CYS A 56 -16.18 -2.45 -10.46
N ALA A 57 -16.17 -3.22 -11.55
CA ALA A 57 -14.97 -3.92 -12.02
C ALA A 57 -13.82 -2.96 -12.35
N LEU A 58 -14.10 -1.85 -13.04
CA LEU A 58 -13.11 -0.82 -13.36
C LEU A 58 -12.55 -0.14 -12.10
N LEU A 59 -13.43 0.31 -11.20
CA LEU A 59 -13.02 0.97 -9.96
C LEU A 59 -12.23 0.02 -9.05
N THR A 60 -12.62 -1.25 -9.02
CA THR A 60 -11.95 -2.29 -8.25
C THR A 60 -10.52 -2.52 -8.74
N ALA A 61 -10.31 -2.60 -10.05
CA ALA A 61 -8.97 -2.77 -10.63
C ALA A 61 -8.05 -1.60 -10.26
N GLN A 62 -8.56 -0.37 -10.33
CA GLN A 62 -7.82 0.82 -9.89
C GLN A 62 -7.50 0.77 -8.39
N ALA A 63 -8.50 0.48 -7.55
CA ALA A 63 -8.32 0.40 -6.11
C ALA A 63 -7.30 -0.69 -5.71
N GLN A 64 -7.30 -1.83 -6.42
CA GLN A 64 -6.31 -2.88 -6.21
C GLN A 64 -4.90 -2.42 -6.58
N ALA A 65 -4.73 -1.75 -7.72
CA ALA A 65 -3.45 -1.21 -8.15
C ALA A 65 -2.90 -0.18 -7.13
N ASP A 66 -3.74 0.75 -6.68
CA ASP A 66 -3.37 1.75 -5.68
C ASP A 66 -3.00 1.08 -4.34
N PHE A 67 -3.74 0.05 -3.94
CA PHE A 67 -3.45 -0.69 -2.71
C PHE A 67 -2.13 -1.48 -2.80
N LEU A 68 -1.82 -2.08 -3.95
CA LEU A 68 -0.54 -2.76 -4.16
C LEU A 68 0.63 -1.76 -4.16
N GLN A 69 0.44 -0.58 -4.74
CA GLN A 69 1.42 0.49 -4.67
C GLN A 69 1.64 0.97 -3.22
N TYR A 70 0.57 1.11 -2.44
CA TYR A 70 0.66 1.41 -1.01
C TYR A 70 1.45 0.33 -0.26
N CYS A 71 1.14 -0.95 -0.51
CA CYS A 71 1.87 -2.08 0.09
C CYS A 71 3.38 -1.99 -0.21
N TRP A 72 3.73 -1.70 -1.46
CA TRP A 72 5.13 -1.52 -1.85
C TRP A 72 5.80 -0.38 -1.07
N PHE A 73 5.12 0.76 -0.88
CA PHE A 73 5.66 1.85 -0.06
C PHE A 73 5.83 1.47 1.41
N GLU A 74 4.88 0.73 2.01
CA GLU A 74 5.04 0.23 3.39
C GLU A 74 6.28 -0.65 3.51
N ASP A 75 6.48 -1.57 2.57
CA ASP A 75 7.62 -2.48 2.58
C ASP A 75 8.95 -1.70 2.43
N GLN A 76 8.97 -0.67 1.58
CA GLN A 76 10.12 0.21 1.43
C GLN A 76 10.41 1.00 2.70
N VAL A 77 9.39 1.57 3.35
CA VAL A 77 9.55 2.28 4.63
C VAL A 77 10.12 1.34 5.68
N ALA A 78 9.57 0.14 5.81
CA ALA A 78 10.07 -0.87 6.76
C ALA A 78 11.54 -1.24 6.47
N ALA A 79 11.91 -1.40 5.19
CA ALA A 79 13.28 -1.69 4.80
C ALA A 79 14.25 -0.53 5.11
N TYR A 80 13.86 0.72 4.84
CA TYR A 80 14.69 1.89 5.18
C TYR A 80 14.81 2.09 6.69
N GLU A 81 13.76 1.83 7.47
CA GLU A 81 13.82 1.88 8.92
C GLU A 81 14.75 0.82 9.50
N ALA A 82 14.72 -0.40 8.95
CA ALA A 82 15.64 -1.45 9.35
C ALA A 82 17.10 -1.05 9.05
N ARG A 83 17.37 -0.50 7.86
CA ARG A 83 18.71 0.00 7.49
C ARG A 83 19.18 1.16 8.38
N ALA A 84 18.32 2.14 8.63
CA ALA A 84 18.64 3.27 9.50
C ALA A 84 18.94 2.80 10.94
N THR A 85 18.16 1.84 11.44
CA THR A 85 18.39 1.23 12.75
C THR A 85 19.73 0.48 12.79
N ALA A 86 20.09 -0.23 11.73
CA ALA A 86 21.35 -0.96 11.64
C ALA A 86 22.58 -0.04 11.59
N LEU A 87 22.45 1.18 11.03
CA LEU A 87 23.51 2.18 10.99
C LEU A 87 23.68 2.94 12.31
N LEU A 88 22.66 2.93 13.18
CA LEU A 88 22.63 3.71 14.42
C LEU A 88 23.88 3.52 15.32
N PRO A 89 24.42 2.30 15.53
CA PRO A 89 25.61 2.11 16.37
C PRO A 89 26.88 2.78 15.82
N ALA A 90 26.94 3.10 14.53
CA ALA A 90 28.06 3.80 13.91
C ALA A 90 27.91 5.33 13.97
N THR A 91 26.86 5.84 14.62
CA THR A 91 26.56 7.28 14.70
C THR A 91 26.59 7.77 16.14
N PHE A 92 26.79 9.07 16.33
CA PHE A 92 26.70 9.71 17.66
C PHE A 92 25.34 9.46 18.34
N GLY A 93 24.29 9.24 17.57
CA GLY A 93 22.94 9.06 18.08
C GLY A 93 22.67 7.70 18.72
N GLN A 94 23.65 6.79 18.76
CA GLN A 94 23.60 5.61 19.63
C GLN A 94 23.32 6.00 21.09
N VAL A 95 23.82 7.15 21.55
CA VAL A 95 23.56 7.67 22.91
C VAL A 95 22.06 7.81 23.21
N LEU A 96 21.22 8.06 22.20
CA LEU A 96 19.77 8.16 22.42
C LEU A 96 19.15 6.84 22.88
N THR A 97 19.75 5.70 22.53
CA THR A 97 19.27 4.38 22.95
C THR A 97 19.55 4.07 24.42
N THR A 98 20.38 4.87 25.11
CA THR A 98 20.60 4.73 26.55
C THR A 98 19.47 5.40 27.36
N LEU A 99 18.60 6.17 26.71
CA LEU A 99 17.46 6.80 27.36
C LEU A 99 16.33 5.77 27.55
N PRO A 100 15.73 5.68 28.75
CA PRO A 100 14.64 4.73 29.01
C PRO A 100 13.43 5.04 28.13
N GLY A 101 12.90 4.01 27.47
CA GLY A 101 11.77 4.13 26.54
C GLY A 101 12.14 4.53 25.11
N VAL A 102 13.42 4.79 24.80
CA VAL A 102 13.86 5.10 23.44
C VAL A 102 14.33 3.84 22.72
N SER A 103 13.49 3.32 21.82
CA SER A 103 13.89 2.21 20.95
C SER A 103 14.91 2.66 19.89
N PRO A 104 15.77 1.76 19.36
CA PRO A 104 16.68 2.07 18.26
C PRO A 104 15.98 2.67 17.04
N ARG A 105 14.77 2.19 16.70
CA ARG A 105 13.95 2.78 15.64
C ARG A 105 13.57 4.23 15.94
N MET A 106 13.19 4.53 17.18
CA MET A 106 12.83 5.89 17.58
C MET A 106 14.04 6.83 17.57
N ALA A 107 15.19 6.35 18.06
CA ALA A 107 16.46 7.08 17.98
C ALA A 107 16.85 7.39 16.52
N ALA A 108 16.78 6.41 15.62
CA ALA A 108 17.06 6.60 14.20
C ALA A 108 16.10 7.62 13.54
N ARG A 109 14.80 7.55 13.84
CA ARG A 109 13.81 8.56 13.38
C ARG A 109 14.10 9.95 13.93
N TYR A 110 14.50 10.05 15.19
CA TYR A 110 14.84 11.33 15.82
C TYR A 110 16.07 11.97 15.14
N LEU A 111 17.14 11.19 14.90
CA LEU A 111 18.30 11.66 14.15
C LEU A 111 17.94 12.08 12.72
N ALA A 112 17.10 11.31 12.04
CA ALA A 112 16.64 11.66 10.70
C ALA A 112 15.85 12.98 10.67
N GLY A 113 15.11 13.29 11.75
CA GLY A 113 14.40 14.56 11.91
C GLY A 113 15.31 15.75 12.25
N ILE A 114 16.38 15.53 13.02
CA ILE A 114 17.40 16.53 13.32
C ILE A 114 18.25 16.86 12.08
N GLY A 115 18.57 15.83 11.29
CA GLY A 115 19.50 15.94 10.17
C GLY A 115 20.94 16.01 10.66
N ASP A 116 21.65 17.06 10.28
CA ASP A 116 23.05 17.28 10.67
C ASP A 116 23.14 17.80 12.12
N PRO A 117 23.72 17.04 13.07
CA PRO A 117 23.88 17.48 14.46
C PRO A 117 24.77 18.71 14.60
N ASP A 118 25.76 18.90 13.72
CA ASP A 118 26.73 19.99 13.83
C ASP A 118 26.09 21.35 13.54
N ARG A 119 24.86 21.35 13.02
CA ARG A 119 24.01 22.54 12.86
C ARG A 119 23.60 23.15 14.21
N PHE A 120 23.65 22.38 15.29
CA PHE A 120 23.21 22.82 16.61
C PHE A 120 24.41 23.00 17.54
N THR A 121 24.63 24.24 18.00
CA THR A 121 25.70 24.57 18.95
C THR A 121 25.38 24.08 20.38
N SER A 122 24.11 23.81 20.68
CA SER A 122 23.70 23.27 21.99
C SER A 122 22.44 22.42 21.92
N ALA A 123 22.33 21.42 22.82
CA ALA A 123 21.15 20.56 22.93
C ALA A 123 19.84 21.35 23.19
N ARG A 124 19.93 22.50 23.85
CA ARG A 124 18.77 23.38 24.09
C ARG A 124 18.21 24.00 22.81
N GLN A 125 18.89 23.91 21.66
CA GLN A 125 18.31 24.33 20.38
C GLN A 125 17.41 23.25 19.76
N ILE A 126 17.56 21.99 20.21
CA ILE A 126 16.80 20.85 19.70
C ILE A 126 15.47 20.70 20.48
N TRP A 127 15.50 20.81 21.81
CA TRP A 127 14.33 20.55 22.68
C TRP A 127 13.18 21.59 22.72
N PRO A 128 13.33 22.88 22.40
CA PRO A 128 12.23 23.85 22.47
C PRO A 128 11.41 23.88 21.19
N THR A 129 11.82 23.17 20.13
CA THR A 129 11.03 23.12 18.90
C THR A 129 9.88 22.13 19.05
N PRO A 130 8.61 22.58 19.04
CA PRO A 130 7.50 21.66 18.89
C PRO A 130 7.70 20.90 17.57
N VAL A 131 7.50 19.57 17.59
CA VAL A 131 7.74 18.69 16.45
C VAL A 131 7.01 19.12 15.16
N SER A 132 5.98 19.98 15.26
CA SER A 132 5.25 20.55 14.14
C SER A 132 5.95 21.69 13.40
N THR A 133 7.03 22.28 13.94
CA THR A 133 7.78 23.38 13.30
C THR A 133 9.13 22.97 12.71
N LEU A 134 9.47 21.68 12.74
CA LEU A 134 10.66 21.21 12.03
C LEU A 134 10.46 21.40 10.52
N PRO A 135 11.35 22.13 9.83
CA PRO A 135 11.25 22.30 8.40
C PRO A 135 11.34 20.93 7.73
N ARG A 136 10.36 20.63 6.88
CA ARG A 136 10.41 19.44 6.00
C ARG A 136 11.78 19.45 5.30
N PRO A 137 12.54 18.35 5.28
CA PRO A 137 13.80 18.32 4.55
C PRO A 137 13.50 18.70 3.10
N THR A 138 13.92 19.89 2.70
CA THR A 138 13.96 20.28 1.29
C THR A 138 14.93 19.32 0.61
N PRO A 139 14.61 18.78 -0.58
CA PRO A 139 15.58 17.99 -1.33
C PRO A 139 16.82 18.88 -1.48
N ALA A 140 17.95 18.41 -0.96
CA ALA A 140 19.15 19.20 -0.84
C ALA A 140 19.52 19.77 -2.21
N THR A 141 19.46 21.10 -2.35
CA THR A 141 20.21 21.81 -3.37
C THR A 141 21.66 21.42 -3.15
N THR A 142 22.24 20.69 -4.09
CA THR A 142 23.63 20.27 -4.09
C THR A 142 24.50 21.52 -4.17
N ALA A 143 24.81 22.10 -3.01
CA ALA A 143 25.81 23.15 -2.90
C ALA A 143 27.18 22.45 -2.95
N THR A 144 27.83 22.60 -4.10
CA THR A 144 29.20 22.23 -4.40
C THR A 144 30.14 22.52 -3.24
N ARG A 145 30.55 21.48 -2.52
CA ARG A 145 31.74 21.51 -1.65
C ARG A 145 32.87 20.82 -2.39
N ALA A 146 33.67 21.63 -3.08
CA ALA A 146 34.96 21.23 -3.61
C ALA A 146 35.88 20.87 -2.42
N ALA A 147 36.06 19.58 -2.18
CA ALA A 147 37.17 19.05 -1.41
C ALA A 147 37.52 17.68 -2.02
N SER A 148 38.56 17.70 -2.83
CA SER A 148 39.33 16.60 -3.38
C SER A 148 39.21 15.28 -2.60
N ARG A 149 38.33 14.41 -3.07
CA ARG A 149 38.43 12.96 -2.91
C ARG A 149 38.24 12.35 -4.29
N THR A 150 39.19 11.52 -4.66
CA THR A 150 39.18 10.65 -5.83
C THR A 150 37.84 9.90 -5.86
N GLU A 151 36.98 10.26 -6.80
CA GLU A 151 35.68 9.62 -7.02
C GLU A 151 35.89 8.27 -7.68
N ASP A 152 35.51 7.20 -6.99
CA ASP A 152 35.12 5.95 -7.62
C ASP A 152 33.76 6.16 -8.33
N PRO A 153 33.57 5.68 -9.57
CA PRO A 153 32.32 5.85 -10.28
C PRO A 153 31.19 5.03 -9.63
N LEU A 154 30.20 5.73 -9.05
CA LEU A 154 28.97 5.11 -8.59
C LEU A 154 28.14 4.56 -9.77
N PRO A 155 27.47 3.40 -9.59
CA PRO A 155 26.70 2.75 -10.66
C PRO A 155 25.41 3.52 -11.05
N PRO A 156 24.99 3.44 -12.33
CA PRO A 156 23.89 4.22 -12.91
C PRO A 156 22.50 3.65 -12.57
N CYS A 157 22.09 3.64 -11.30
CA CYS A 157 20.82 2.99 -10.88
C CYS A 157 19.73 3.93 -10.31
N TYR A 158 19.89 5.25 -10.36
CA TYR A 158 18.87 6.18 -9.82
C TYR A 158 18.28 7.16 -10.85
N ALA A 159 18.12 6.73 -12.09
CA ALA A 159 17.21 7.40 -13.03
C ALA A 159 15.76 6.98 -12.70
N LEU A 160 15.11 7.72 -11.79
CA LEU A 160 13.66 7.61 -11.63
C LEU A 160 12.98 8.01 -12.96
N PRO A 161 12.09 7.19 -13.53
CA PRO A 161 11.37 7.57 -14.74
C PRO A 161 10.49 8.79 -14.45
N ASN A 162 10.65 9.81 -15.29
CA ASN A 162 9.89 11.05 -15.26
C ASN A 162 8.38 10.76 -15.32
N ARG A 163 7.67 11.00 -14.20
CA ARG A 163 6.22 10.82 -14.04
C ARG A 163 5.36 11.66 -15.01
N SER A 164 5.95 12.57 -15.79
CA SER A 164 5.22 13.42 -16.74
C SER A 164 4.70 12.71 -18.00
N SER A 165 4.97 11.42 -18.20
CA SER A 165 4.63 10.71 -19.45
C SER A 165 3.50 9.67 -19.32
N TYR A 166 3.01 9.35 -18.12
CA TYR A 166 1.85 8.48 -17.97
C TYR A 166 0.54 9.28 -18.16
N ARG A 167 0.24 9.62 -19.42
CA ARG A 167 -1.16 9.76 -19.87
C ARG A 167 -1.63 8.36 -20.24
N PRO A 168 -2.49 7.69 -19.47
CA PRO A 168 -3.13 6.49 -19.98
C PRO A 168 -3.90 6.89 -21.23
N ALA A 169 -3.52 6.31 -22.38
CA ALA A 169 -4.31 6.41 -23.59
C ALA A 169 -5.68 5.82 -23.26
N LEU A 170 -6.68 6.68 -23.09
CA LEU A 170 -8.08 6.26 -23.00
C LEU A 170 -8.36 5.40 -24.24
N PRO A 171 -8.80 4.14 -24.08
CA PRO A 171 -9.23 3.35 -25.23
C PRO A 171 -10.32 4.13 -25.95
N ARG A 172 -10.13 4.37 -27.25
CA ARG A 172 -11.14 5.00 -28.11
C ARG A 172 -12.42 4.19 -27.95
N LEU A 173 -13.45 4.82 -27.38
CA LEU A 173 -14.80 4.29 -27.35
C LEU A 173 -15.21 3.97 -28.79
N HIS A 174 -15.29 2.68 -29.12
CA HIS A 174 -15.89 2.23 -30.36
C HIS A 174 -17.37 2.64 -30.36
N PRO A 175 -17.93 3.08 -31.52
CA PRO A 175 -19.36 3.33 -31.62
C PRO A 175 -20.15 2.04 -31.36
N PRO A 176 -21.41 2.15 -30.89
CA PRO A 176 -22.20 0.98 -30.51
C PRO A 176 -22.45 0.07 -31.71
N VAL A 177 -21.93 -1.16 -31.63
CA VAL A 177 -22.31 -2.25 -32.53
C VAL A 177 -23.74 -2.65 -32.20
N ARG A 178 -24.67 -2.41 -33.13
CA ARG A 178 -25.98 -3.05 -33.14
C ARG A 178 -25.79 -4.55 -33.39
N ALA A 179 -25.86 -5.36 -32.34
CA ALA A 179 -26.14 -6.80 -32.41
C ALA A 179 -27.35 -7.03 -31.50
N GLY A 180 -28.52 -7.40 -32.01
CA GLY A 180 -28.74 -8.72 -32.59
C GLY A 180 -29.13 -9.65 -31.44
N ALA A 181 -30.42 -9.68 -31.09
CA ALA A 181 -30.94 -10.49 -29.99
C ALA A 181 -30.64 -11.98 -30.19
N PRO A 182 -30.07 -12.69 -29.20
CA PRO A 182 -30.05 -14.14 -29.23
C PRO A 182 -31.42 -14.69 -28.82
N ALA A 183 -31.99 -15.52 -29.69
CA ALA A 183 -33.12 -16.38 -29.37
C ALA A 183 -32.68 -17.39 -28.29
N TRP A 184 -33.35 -17.32 -27.13
CA TRP A 184 -33.20 -18.32 -26.08
C TRP A 184 -33.93 -19.62 -26.50
N PRO A 185 -33.30 -20.80 -26.40
CA PRO A 185 -34.03 -22.06 -26.53
C PRO A 185 -34.89 -22.30 -25.29
N GLN A 186 -36.14 -22.70 -25.52
CA GLN A 186 -37.10 -23.08 -24.49
C GLN A 186 -36.55 -24.24 -23.63
N GLN A 187 -36.60 -24.06 -22.31
CA GLN A 187 -36.32 -25.12 -21.35
C GLN A 187 -37.54 -26.05 -21.26
N HIS A 188 -37.34 -27.32 -21.59
CA HIS A 188 -38.27 -28.40 -21.29
C HIS A 188 -38.28 -28.72 -19.78
N PRO A 189 -39.43 -29.07 -19.18
CA PRO A 189 -39.52 -29.44 -17.79
C PRO A 189 -38.95 -30.86 -17.54
N CYS A 190 -37.94 -30.96 -16.67
CA CYS A 190 -37.47 -32.22 -16.13
C CYS A 190 -38.47 -32.77 -15.10
N HIS A 191 -39.22 -33.80 -15.50
CA HIS A 191 -39.83 -34.75 -14.56
C HIS A 191 -38.73 -35.61 -13.93
N HIS A 192 -38.63 -35.61 -12.60
CA HIS A 192 -38.00 -36.72 -11.88
C HIS A 192 -38.98 -37.30 -10.84
N PRO A 193 -39.07 -38.65 -10.74
CA PRO A 193 -40.04 -39.32 -9.91
C PRO A 193 -39.56 -39.50 -8.47
N CYS A 194 -40.55 -39.46 -7.58
CA CYS A 194 -40.50 -39.87 -6.19
C CYS A 194 -40.03 -41.33 -6.07
N ARG A 195 -39.06 -41.61 -5.19
CA ARG A 195 -38.77 -42.98 -4.71
C ARG A 195 -39.23 -43.09 -3.26
N GLN A 196 -39.95 -44.18 -3.03
CA GLN A 196 -40.45 -44.70 -1.76
C GLN A 196 -39.32 -45.15 -0.84
#